data_AF-A0A1Y6BYT0-F1
#
_entry.id   AF-A0A1Y6BYT0-F1
#
_cell.length_a   1.000
_cell.length_b   1.000
_cell.length_c   1.000
_cell.angle_alpha   90.00
_cell.angle_beta   90.00
_cell.angle_gamma   90.00
#
_symmetry.space_group_name_H-M   'P 1'
#
loop_
_entity.id
_entity.type
_entity.pdbx_description
1 polymer ?
#
loop_
_entity_poly.entity_id
_entity_poly.type
_entity_poly.pdbx_seq_one_letter_code
_entity_poly.pdbx_strand_id
1 'polypeptide(L)'
;MIYLKEIATTVFLIFLSTNSVADTKTLRVGSKNFSEQLILGEILAQIIEDRSAYTVERKLNMGSTFLAFGALENGDIDFYVEYTGTGFVTILKRTDFGNPDEVFQVVQDEFERRYQMVWSPPLGFNNTYGIAVRESDESLAHVKTLSDLAKENDFIFGSPHEFLERKDGFIGLTEAYNMSIPPERRVSINPGLMYKAIQMGEVDVITGFTTDARIAKYNLRILEDDRQFFPPYYASILVKRETLNRHPIIQDLFNILADQISAEEMMTLNGLVDEKKLDPAEVARRFLLEKGIIDDGKLDRDTNIEDSERLGWPAYLWAKRPYITEIILEHIWISGVAIGLASLLAVPIGILLTRKETWSGPIFSVTNVIQTIPSLALFGFLLPIMGIGLKPAIFALFLYSLLPILRNTYLGIRGVDPVLKEVARGIGLTNRHILTMIEIPLALPVIIGGIRTAAVIVIGTATLADLIGAGGLGNPIFRGIQSVDNRLIMLGAVPSAALALMVDRGLFYLERRLTPSQK
;
A
#
# COMPACT_ATOMS: atom_id res chain seq x y z
N MET A 1 -29.64 12.72 21.47
CA MET A 1 -28.16 12.86 21.54
C MET A 1 -27.49 11.58 22.04
N ILE A 2 -27.97 10.99 23.14
CA ILE A 2 -27.43 9.75 23.74
C ILE A 2 -27.40 8.59 22.73
N TYR A 3 -28.54 8.21 22.16
CA TYR A 3 -28.62 7.06 21.23
C TYR A 3 -27.79 7.16 19.95
N LEU A 4 -27.59 8.36 19.37
CA LEU A 4 -26.82 8.49 18.12
C LEU A 4 -25.31 8.43 18.39
N LYS A 5 -24.88 9.02 19.51
CA LYS A 5 -23.51 8.93 20.00
C LYS A 5 -23.20 7.50 20.44
N GLU A 6 -24.14 6.81 21.07
CA GLU A 6 -24.01 5.40 21.42
C GLU A 6 -23.88 4.52 20.19
N ILE A 7 -24.73 4.67 19.16
CA ILE A 7 -24.63 3.86 17.94
C ILE A 7 -23.30 4.11 17.20
N ALA A 8 -22.87 5.37 17.05
CA ALA A 8 -21.58 5.69 16.43
C ALA A 8 -20.41 5.12 17.24
N THR A 9 -20.46 5.24 18.57
CA THR A 9 -19.46 4.65 19.49
C THR A 9 -19.48 3.12 19.42
N THR A 10 -20.64 2.46 19.36
CA THR A 10 -20.77 1.01 19.29
C THR A 10 -20.24 0.47 17.97
N VAL A 11 -20.55 1.10 16.83
CA VAL A 11 -20.00 0.73 15.53
C VAL A 11 -18.48 0.90 15.54
N PHE A 12 -17.98 2.03 16.05
CA PHE A 12 -16.55 2.27 16.22
C PHE A 12 -15.88 1.22 17.14
N LEU A 13 -16.53 0.84 18.23
CA LEU A 13 -16.06 -0.20 19.15
C LEU A 13 -16.09 -1.61 18.54
N ILE A 14 -17.01 -1.92 17.62
CA ILE A 14 -17.03 -3.18 16.87
C ILE A 14 -15.81 -3.27 15.92
N PHE A 15 -15.43 -2.14 15.30
CA PHE A 15 -14.19 -2.07 14.52
C PHE A 15 -12.93 -2.24 15.38
N LEU A 16 -12.98 -1.85 16.66
CA LEU A 16 -11.87 -2.01 17.61
C LEU A 16 -11.83 -3.40 18.30
N SER A 17 -12.96 -4.10 18.44
CA SER A 17 -13.06 -5.29 19.31
C SER A 17 -12.79 -6.64 18.65
N THR A 18 -12.50 -6.68 17.35
CA THR A 18 -12.10 -7.91 16.65
C THR A 18 -10.58 -8.09 16.71
N ASN A 19 -10.04 -8.30 17.90
CA ASN A 19 -8.71 -8.91 17.99
C ASN A 19 -8.85 -10.36 17.57
N SER A 20 -8.44 -10.66 16.34
CA SER A 20 -8.23 -12.03 15.88
C SER A 20 -7.30 -12.69 16.90
N VAL A 21 -7.74 -13.82 17.45
CA VAL A 21 -6.85 -14.74 18.16
C VAL A 21 -5.67 -14.97 17.21
N ALA A 22 -4.48 -14.54 17.60
CA ALA A 22 -3.29 -14.67 16.78
C ALA A 22 -3.12 -16.15 16.45
N ASP A 23 -3.28 -16.51 15.19
CA ASP A 23 -2.97 -17.85 14.74
C ASP A 23 -1.47 -18.08 14.95
N THR A 24 -1.14 -18.92 15.92
CA THR A 24 0.25 -19.18 16.33
C THR A 24 1.12 -19.80 15.23
N LYS A 25 0.55 -20.14 14.07
CA LYS A 25 1.28 -20.66 12.91
C LYS A 25 1.39 -19.69 11.73
N THR A 26 0.81 -18.48 11.83
CA THR A 26 0.91 -17.48 10.76
C THR A 26 1.88 -16.37 11.14
N LEU A 27 2.89 -16.15 10.30
CA LEU A 27 3.85 -15.07 10.40
C LEU A 27 3.57 -14.02 9.33
N ARG A 28 3.85 -12.75 9.61
CA ARG A 28 3.56 -11.64 8.69
C ARG A 28 4.86 -10.98 8.26
N VAL A 29 5.16 -11.05 6.97
CA VAL A 29 6.32 -10.38 6.37
C VAL A 29 5.90 -9.05 5.77
N GLY A 30 6.65 -8.00 6.08
CA GLY A 30 6.48 -6.68 5.46
C GLY A 30 7.53 -6.37 4.40
N SER A 31 7.28 -5.33 3.61
CA SER A 31 8.33 -4.70 2.80
C SER A 31 8.01 -3.24 2.49
N LYS A 32 9.05 -2.48 2.12
CA LYS A 32 8.84 -1.18 1.46
C LYS A 32 8.37 -1.36 0.01
N ASN A 33 8.13 -0.24 -0.68
CA ASN A 33 7.46 -0.18 -1.98
C ASN A 33 8.39 -0.04 -3.21
N PHE A 34 9.49 -0.80 -3.22
CA PHE A 34 10.39 -0.86 -4.37
C PHE A 34 10.90 -2.28 -4.59
N SER A 35 11.38 -2.56 -5.81
CA SER A 35 11.62 -3.91 -6.32
C SER A 35 12.52 -4.76 -5.42
N GLU A 36 13.65 -4.21 -4.96
CA GLU A 36 14.55 -4.90 -4.02
C GLU A 36 13.81 -5.37 -2.76
N GLN A 37 12.99 -4.50 -2.15
CA GLN A 37 12.24 -4.82 -0.93
C GLN A 37 11.14 -5.85 -1.17
N LEU A 38 10.49 -5.82 -2.33
CA LEU A 38 9.51 -6.85 -2.71
C LEU A 38 10.20 -8.22 -2.89
N ILE A 39 11.35 -8.26 -3.55
CA ILE A 39 12.14 -9.49 -3.75
C ILE A 39 12.59 -10.05 -2.40
N LEU A 40 13.16 -9.20 -1.54
CA LEU A 40 13.62 -9.60 -0.22
C LEU A 40 12.48 -10.08 0.68
N GLY A 41 11.32 -9.42 0.65
CA GLY A 41 10.12 -9.88 1.35
C GLY A 41 9.66 -11.27 0.90
N GLU A 42 9.72 -11.55 -0.40
CA GLU A 42 9.41 -12.87 -0.96
C GLU A 42 10.47 -13.92 -0.61
N ILE A 43 11.76 -13.57 -0.63
CA ILE A 43 12.86 -14.44 -0.17
C ILE A 43 12.60 -14.91 1.26
N LEU A 44 12.25 -13.98 2.17
CA LEU A 44 11.93 -14.30 3.56
C LEU A 44 10.70 -15.19 3.67
N ALA A 45 9.62 -14.86 2.95
CA ALA A 45 8.38 -15.64 2.98
C ALA A 45 8.62 -17.09 2.54
N GLN A 46 9.28 -17.27 1.40
CA GLN A 46 9.46 -18.57 0.78
C GLN A 46 10.42 -19.47 1.56
N ILE A 47 11.49 -18.93 2.14
CA ILE A 47 12.37 -19.72 3.02
C ILE A 47 11.62 -20.24 4.25
N ILE A 48 10.78 -19.38 4.85
CA ILE A 48 10.01 -19.77 6.03
C ILE A 48 8.99 -20.84 5.67
N GLU A 49 8.26 -20.68 4.56
CA GLU A 49 7.26 -21.67 4.11
C GLU A 49 7.89 -23.01 3.70
N ASP A 50 9.09 -22.99 3.13
CA ASP A 50 9.82 -24.20 2.70
C ASP A 50 10.42 -24.96 3.90
N ARG A 51 11.06 -24.24 4.82
CA ARG A 51 11.87 -24.84 5.91
C ARG A 51 11.13 -24.93 7.24
N SER A 52 9.85 -24.58 7.29
CA SER A 52 9.06 -24.64 8.53
C SER A 52 7.60 -25.02 8.28
N ALA A 53 6.84 -25.21 9.35
CA ALA A 53 5.40 -25.44 9.28
C ALA A 53 4.57 -24.14 9.37
N TYR A 54 5.22 -22.97 9.31
CA TYR A 54 4.55 -21.67 9.36
C TYR A 54 3.99 -21.30 7.99
N THR A 55 2.83 -20.67 8.00
CA THR A 55 2.29 -19.95 6.85
C THR A 55 2.72 -18.49 6.91
N VAL A 56 3.05 -17.88 5.77
CA VAL A 56 3.47 -16.48 5.74
C VAL A 56 2.44 -15.61 5.04
N GLU A 57 1.84 -14.70 5.80
CA GLU A 57 1.03 -13.61 5.27
C GLU A 57 1.97 -12.53 4.73
N ARG A 58 1.85 -12.24 3.43
CA ARG A 58 2.63 -11.23 2.72
C ARG A 58 1.93 -9.87 2.83
N LYS A 59 2.49 -8.97 3.64
CA LYS A 59 2.11 -7.56 3.72
C LYS A 59 3.15 -6.69 3.03
N LEU A 60 3.44 -7.02 1.77
CA LEU A 60 4.45 -6.32 0.99
C LEU A 60 3.91 -4.96 0.48
N ASN A 61 4.80 -4.14 -0.06
CA ASN A 61 4.45 -2.85 -0.67
C ASN A 61 3.83 -1.82 0.31
N MET A 62 4.30 -1.78 1.57
CA MET A 62 3.71 -0.94 2.63
C MET A 62 4.02 0.55 2.49
N GLY A 63 4.82 0.94 1.51
CA GLY A 63 5.24 2.33 1.30
C GLY A 63 6.63 2.62 1.85
N SER A 64 6.75 3.72 2.59
CA SER A 64 8.02 4.27 3.08
C SER A 64 8.55 3.58 4.35
N THR A 65 9.75 3.99 4.76
CA THR A 65 10.41 3.53 6.00
C THR A 65 9.50 3.63 7.23
N PHE A 66 8.83 4.77 7.42
CA PHE A 66 8.01 4.99 8.61
C PHE A 66 6.75 4.12 8.64
N LEU A 67 6.21 3.76 7.47
CA LEU A 67 5.06 2.86 7.38
C LEU A 67 5.46 1.42 7.70
N ALA A 68 6.58 0.94 7.15
CA ALA A 68 7.10 -0.39 7.43
C ALA A 68 7.53 -0.53 8.91
N PHE A 69 8.30 0.43 9.43
CA PHE A 69 8.74 0.42 10.82
C PHE A 69 7.55 0.56 11.80
N GLY A 70 6.61 1.46 11.52
CA GLY A 70 5.41 1.63 12.33
C GLY A 70 4.52 0.38 12.33
N ALA A 71 4.43 -0.33 11.20
CA ALA A 71 3.74 -1.62 11.14
C ALA A 71 4.43 -2.69 11.99
N LEU A 72 5.76 -2.73 11.99
CA LEU A 72 6.50 -3.63 12.87
C LEU A 72 6.24 -3.27 14.33
N GLU A 73 6.33 -1.99 14.70
CA GLU A 73 6.09 -1.49 16.06
C GLU A 73 4.67 -1.81 16.56
N ASN A 74 3.66 -1.58 15.73
CA ASN A 74 2.25 -1.91 16.04
C ASN A 74 1.95 -3.42 16.00
N GLY A 75 2.88 -4.22 15.47
CA GLY A 75 2.71 -5.66 15.35
C GLY A 75 1.74 -6.04 14.23
N ASP A 76 1.62 -5.20 13.20
CA ASP A 76 0.90 -5.51 11.96
C ASP A 76 1.72 -6.45 11.06
N ILE A 77 3.05 -6.38 11.16
CA ILE A 77 4.02 -7.33 10.62
C ILE A 77 4.93 -7.83 11.73
N ASP A 78 5.56 -8.99 11.52
CA ASP A 78 6.46 -9.62 12.48
C ASP A 78 7.93 -9.35 12.17
N PHE A 79 8.27 -9.17 10.88
CA PHE A 79 9.61 -8.82 10.41
C PHE A 79 9.57 -8.23 8.99
N TYR A 80 10.62 -7.51 8.62
CA TYR A 80 10.89 -7.05 7.26
C TYR A 80 12.39 -6.76 7.09
N VAL A 81 12.85 -6.51 5.86
CA VAL A 81 14.24 -6.06 5.65
C VAL A 81 14.34 -4.55 5.76
N GLU A 82 15.25 -4.08 6.62
CA GLU A 82 15.59 -2.68 6.79
C GLU A 82 17.08 -2.44 6.51
N TYR A 83 17.46 -1.18 6.32
CA TYR A 83 18.83 -0.77 6.07
C TYR A 83 19.42 -0.11 7.31
N THR A 84 20.64 -0.51 7.66
CA THR A 84 21.35 -0.02 8.86
C THR A 84 21.45 1.51 8.91
N GLY A 85 21.85 2.14 7.80
CA GLY A 85 21.94 3.60 7.70
C GLY A 85 20.60 4.31 7.90
N THR A 86 19.50 3.74 7.38
CA THR A 86 18.15 4.25 7.60
C THR A 86 17.73 4.11 9.06
N GLY A 87 18.02 2.96 9.69
CA GLY A 87 17.79 2.76 11.12
C GLY A 87 18.53 3.79 11.98
N PHE A 88 19.78 4.07 11.64
CA PHE A 88 20.61 5.03 12.36
C PHE A 88 20.12 6.47 12.20
N VAL A 89 20.00 6.97 10.96
CA VAL A 89 19.73 8.39 10.74
C VAL A 89 18.25 8.72 10.76
N THR A 90 17.41 7.91 10.12
CA THR A 90 15.99 8.24 9.97
C THR A 90 15.18 7.87 11.21
N ILE A 91 15.40 6.66 11.75
CA ILE A 91 14.60 6.15 12.88
C ILE A 91 15.17 6.65 14.21
N LEU A 92 16.46 6.43 14.48
CA LEU A 92 17.09 6.88 15.74
C LEU A 92 17.41 8.38 15.76
N LYS A 93 17.35 9.07 14.60
CA LYS A 93 17.67 10.50 14.45
C LYS A 93 19.11 10.83 14.87
N ARG A 94 20.03 9.88 14.66
CA ARG A 94 21.46 10.04 14.94
C ARG A 94 22.23 10.49 13.71
N THR A 95 23.24 11.32 13.92
CA THR A 95 24.15 11.82 12.86
C THR A 95 25.61 11.74 13.30
N ASP A 96 25.86 11.12 14.45
CA ASP A 96 27.12 11.09 15.18
C ASP A 96 27.89 9.80 14.91
N PHE A 97 28.21 9.50 13.64
CA PHE A 97 29.06 8.36 13.31
C PHE A 97 30.42 8.83 12.77
N GLY A 98 31.50 8.39 13.42
CA GLY A 98 32.87 8.63 12.97
C GLY A 98 33.43 7.47 12.13
N ASN A 99 32.95 6.24 12.38
CA ASN A 99 33.33 5.05 11.65
C ASN A 99 32.07 4.33 11.12
N PRO A 100 31.93 4.14 9.79
CA PRO A 100 30.89 3.31 9.19
C PRO A 100 30.71 1.93 9.84
N ASP A 101 31.79 1.30 10.31
CA ASP A 101 31.74 -0.03 10.93
C ASP A 101 31.01 -0.04 12.28
N GLU A 102 30.92 1.11 12.96
CA GLU A 102 30.22 1.24 14.25
C GLU A 102 28.70 1.40 14.10
N VAL A 103 28.23 1.82 12.91
CA VAL A 103 26.81 2.11 12.66
C VAL A 103 25.94 0.89 12.95
N PHE A 104 26.38 -0.30 12.53
CA PHE A 104 25.61 -1.52 12.73
C PHE A 104 25.46 -1.88 14.22
N GLN A 105 26.55 -1.81 14.99
CA GLN A 105 26.52 -2.11 16.42
C GLN A 105 25.61 -1.13 17.18
N VAL A 106 25.71 0.17 16.89
CA VAL A 106 24.86 1.19 17.54
C VAL A 106 23.39 0.96 17.22
N VAL A 107 23.07 0.64 15.97
CA VAL A 107 21.70 0.34 15.54
C VAL A 107 21.16 -0.91 16.24
N GLN A 108 21.96 -1.98 16.35
CA GLN A 108 21.57 -3.18 17.10
C GLN A 108 21.23 -2.85 18.56
N ASP A 109 22.15 -2.20 19.27
CA ASP A 109 22.01 -1.92 20.70
C ASP A 109 20.83 -0.98 20.98
N GLU A 110 20.68 0.09 20.21
CA GLU A 110 19.61 1.07 20.43
C GLU A 110 18.23 0.52 20.04
N PHE A 111 18.12 -0.30 18.98
CA PHE A 111 16.83 -0.90 18.62
C PHE A 111 16.39 -1.96 19.63
N GLU A 112 17.32 -2.77 20.13
CA GLU A 112 17.01 -3.74 21.18
C GLU A 112 16.55 -3.01 22.44
N ARG A 113 17.28 -1.98 22.86
CA ARG A 113 16.98 -1.22 24.07
C ARG A 113 15.67 -0.43 23.98
N ARG A 114 15.42 0.29 22.87
CA ARG A 114 14.28 1.21 22.75
C ARG A 114 13.01 0.55 22.25
N TYR A 115 13.13 -0.38 21.30
CA TYR A 115 11.99 -0.93 20.56
C TYR A 115 11.77 -2.42 20.80
N GLN A 116 12.68 -3.09 21.54
CA GLN A 116 12.65 -4.55 21.71
C GLN A 116 12.68 -5.27 20.35
N MET A 117 13.46 -4.74 19.41
CA MET A 117 13.65 -5.28 18.07
C MET A 117 15.09 -5.73 17.88
N VAL A 118 15.28 -6.78 17.08
CA VAL A 118 16.57 -7.43 16.81
C VAL A 118 16.85 -7.33 15.33
N TRP A 119 18.10 -7.01 15.00
CA TRP A 119 18.60 -7.05 13.63
C TRP A 119 19.33 -8.37 13.40
N SER A 120 19.05 -9.04 12.28
CA SER A 120 19.85 -10.18 11.83
C SER A 120 21.26 -9.72 11.42
N PRO A 121 22.21 -10.64 11.24
CA PRO A 121 23.38 -10.35 10.43
C PRO A 121 22.97 -9.80 9.04
N PRO A 122 23.79 -8.92 8.42
CA PRO A 122 23.55 -8.43 7.08
C PRO A 122 23.40 -9.54 6.04
N LEU A 123 22.61 -9.27 5.00
CA LEU A 123 22.33 -10.23 3.92
C LEU A 123 23.50 -10.39 2.93
N GLY A 124 24.50 -9.51 2.98
CA GLY A 124 25.72 -9.59 2.15
C GLY A 124 25.97 -8.42 1.21
N PHE A 125 25.09 -7.41 1.18
CA PHE A 125 25.27 -6.22 0.32
C PHE A 125 24.97 -4.92 1.05
N ASN A 126 25.61 -3.84 0.56
CA ASN A 126 25.39 -2.47 0.98
C ASN A 126 24.67 -1.71 -0.15
N ASN A 127 23.47 -1.23 0.12
CA ASN A 127 22.69 -0.43 -0.82
C ASN A 127 22.82 1.06 -0.49
N THR A 128 24.00 1.62 -0.71
CA THR A 128 24.21 3.04 -0.44
C THR A 128 23.56 3.91 -1.51
N TYR A 129 23.07 5.08 -1.07
CA TYR A 129 22.67 6.16 -1.96
C TYR A 129 23.85 6.59 -2.82
N GLY A 130 23.54 6.87 -4.07
CA GLY A 130 24.42 7.57 -5.00
C GLY A 130 23.70 8.77 -5.60
N ILE A 131 24.46 9.76 -6.05
CA ILE A 131 23.93 10.81 -6.93
C ILE A 131 24.41 10.49 -8.33
N ALA A 132 23.48 10.41 -9.28
CA ALA A 132 23.75 9.98 -10.64
C ALA A 132 23.49 11.09 -11.66
N VAL A 133 24.36 11.15 -12.66
CA VAL A 133 24.27 12.05 -13.82
C VAL A 133 24.29 11.21 -15.10
N ARG A 134 23.80 11.74 -16.22
CA ARG A 134 23.95 11.05 -17.52
C ARG A 134 25.41 11.05 -17.93
N GLU A 135 25.92 9.91 -18.39
CA GLU A 135 27.28 9.83 -18.91
C GLU A 135 27.46 10.66 -20.19
N SER A 136 26.39 10.84 -20.96
CA SER A 136 26.39 11.65 -22.18
C SER A 136 26.26 13.16 -21.94
N ASP A 137 26.16 13.62 -20.69
CA ASP A 137 26.02 15.05 -20.39
C ASP A 137 27.38 15.76 -20.40
N GLU A 138 27.69 16.43 -21.51
CA GLU A 138 28.95 17.16 -21.67
C GLU A 138 29.11 18.29 -20.64
N SER A 139 28.01 18.87 -20.16
CA SER A 139 28.06 19.97 -19.17
C SER A 139 28.49 19.50 -17.79
N LEU A 140 28.33 18.20 -17.48
CA LEU A 140 28.69 17.58 -16.21
C LEU A 140 29.83 16.56 -16.35
N ALA A 141 30.50 16.52 -17.50
CA ALA A 141 31.59 15.57 -17.77
C ALA A 141 32.77 15.74 -16.79
N HIS A 142 33.03 16.96 -16.32
CA HIS A 142 34.08 17.23 -15.32
C HIS A 142 33.67 16.88 -13.88
N VAL A 143 32.37 16.73 -13.61
CA VAL A 143 31.84 16.43 -12.28
C VAL A 143 32.03 14.94 -11.99
N LYS A 144 32.95 14.59 -11.09
CA LYS A 144 33.22 13.18 -10.69
C LYS A 144 32.83 12.88 -9.25
N THR A 145 32.86 13.90 -8.41
CA THR A 145 32.61 13.81 -6.97
C THR A 145 31.39 14.66 -6.59
N LEU A 146 30.82 14.40 -5.41
CA LEU A 146 29.77 15.25 -4.85
C LEU A 146 30.31 16.66 -4.53
N SER A 147 31.59 16.79 -4.14
CA SER A 147 32.25 18.09 -3.99
C SER A 147 32.39 18.85 -5.32
N ASP A 148 32.49 18.18 -6.46
CA ASP A 148 32.49 18.85 -7.77
C ASP A 148 31.08 19.31 -8.14
N LEU A 149 30.07 18.46 -7.92
CA LEU A 149 28.68 18.82 -8.16
C LEU A 149 28.26 20.03 -7.31
N ALA A 150 28.78 20.14 -6.09
CA ALA A 150 28.49 21.26 -5.19
C ALA A 150 28.98 22.63 -5.71
N LYS A 151 29.89 22.64 -6.68
CA LYS A 151 30.35 23.88 -7.35
C LYS A 151 29.43 24.31 -8.49
N GLU A 152 28.59 23.38 -8.97
CA GLU A 152 27.61 23.64 -10.02
C GLU A 152 26.32 24.21 -9.43
N ASN A 153 25.68 25.12 -10.16
CA ASN A 153 24.41 25.72 -9.76
C ASN A 153 23.32 25.56 -10.83
N ASP A 154 23.69 25.07 -12.02
CA ASP A 154 22.82 25.01 -13.20
C ASP A 154 22.38 23.60 -13.58
N PHE A 155 21.67 22.95 -12.65
CA PHE A 155 21.07 21.64 -12.87
C PHE A 155 19.73 21.51 -12.15
N ILE A 156 18.88 20.62 -12.67
CA ILE A 156 17.63 20.22 -12.04
C ILE A 156 17.86 18.90 -11.31
N PHE A 157 17.57 18.88 -10.00
CA PHE A 157 17.74 17.71 -9.14
C PHE A 157 16.41 16.95 -8.98
N GLY A 158 16.33 15.73 -9.51
CA GLY A 158 15.19 14.84 -9.38
C GLY A 158 15.39 13.80 -8.28
N SER A 159 14.43 13.63 -7.38
CA SER A 159 14.49 12.56 -6.38
C SER A 159 13.11 12.15 -5.86
N PRO A 160 12.98 10.99 -5.20
CA PRO A 160 11.78 10.66 -4.46
C PRO A 160 11.50 11.71 -3.38
N HIS A 161 10.21 12.02 -3.17
CA HIS A 161 9.79 13.03 -2.20
C HIS A 161 10.43 12.83 -0.81
N GLU A 162 10.47 11.58 -0.34
CA GLU A 162 11.05 11.24 0.96
C GLU A 162 12.53 11.64 1.07
N PHE A 163 13.30 11.52 -0.02
CA PHE A 163 14.71 11.92 -0.01
C PHE A 163 14.86 13.44 0.15
N LEU A 164 13.95 14.25 -0.41
CA LEU A 164 13.97 15.70 -0.28
C LEU A 164 13.75 16.18 1.17
N GLU A 165 13.07 15.38 1.99
CA GLU A 165 12.68 15.75 3.35
C GLU A 165 13.57 15.13 4.45
N ARG A 166 14.41 14.16 4.10
CA ARG A 166 15.25 13.43 5.06
C ARG A 166 16.53 14.19 5.42
N LYS A 167 16.94 14.07 6.68
CA LYS A 167 18.25 14.55 7.17
C LYS A 167 19.42 13.77 6.56
N ASP A 168 19.30 12.45 6.38
CA ASP A 168 20.25 11.65 5.58
C ASP A 168 19.97 11.68 4.08
N GLY A 169 19.03 12.52 3.64
CA GLY A 169 18.73 12.73 2.24
C GLY A 169 19.28 14.07 1.76
N PHE A 170 18.46 14.76 0.98
CA PHE A 170 18.80 16.02 0.36
C PHE A 170 19.19 17.10 1.37
N ILE A 171 18.50 17.21 2.51
CA ILE A 171 18.76 18.27 3.49
C ILE A 171 20.19 18.17 4.01
N GLY A 172 20.57 17.03 4.58
CA GLY A 172 21.93 16.86 5.10
C GLY A 172 22.99 16.81 4.01
N LEU A 173 22.67 16.28 2.81
CA LEU A 173 23.61 16.29 1.69
C LEU A 173 24.01 17.72 1.31
N THR A 174 23.00 18.60 1.17
CA THR A 174 23.25 20.00 0.83
C THR A 174 23.99 20.75 1.94
N GLU A 175 23.72 20.44 3.21
CA GLU A 175 24.47 20.99 4.36
C GLU A 175 25.94 20.51 4.38
N ALA A 176 26.18 19.20 4.21
CA ALA A 176 27.50 18.59 4.29
C ALA A 176 28.45 19.04 3.16
N TYR A 177 27.89 19.27 1.98
CA TYR A 177 28.63 19.71 0.78
C TYR A 177 28.51 21.20 0.51
N ASN A 178 27.74 21.95 1.30
CA ASN A 178 27.46 23.37 1.11
C ASN A 178 26.87 23.68 -0.29
N MET A 179 25.92 22.85 -0.73
CA MET A 179 25.23 22.99 -2.02
C MET A 179 24.07 23.99 -1.91
N SER A 180 23.86 24.80 -2.94
CA SER A 180 22.78 25.80 -2.98
C SER A 180 21.84 25.57 -4.18
N ILE A 181 21.00 24.56 -4.10
CA ILE A 181 20.00 24.25 -5.14
C ILE A 181 18.66 24.89 -4.76
N PRO A 182 18.08 25.82 -5.54
CA PRO A 182 16.85 26.51 -5.16
C PRO A 182 15.60 25.59 -5.30
N PRO A 183 14.51 25.84 -4.54
CA PRO A 183 13.33 24.96 -4.54
C PRO A 183 12.72 24.66 -5.90
N GLU A 184 12.71 25.63 -6.81
CA GLU A 184 12.22 25.49 -8.19
C GLU A 184 13.04 24.51 -9.06
N ARG A 185 14.24 24.14 -8.62
CA ARG A 185 15.12 23.16 -9.28
C ARG A 185 15.15 21.81 -8.57
N ARG A 186 14.26 21.60 -7.58
CA ARG A 186 14.11 20.34 -6.86
C ARG A 186 12.80 19.69 -7.31
N VAL A 187 12.90 18.63 -8.09
CA VAL A 187 11.73 17.94 -8.65
C VAL A 187 11.49 16.65 -7.87
N SER A 188 10.31 16.54 -7.27
CA SER A 188 9.85 15.30 -6.64
C SER A 188 9.33 14.35 -7.73
N ILE A 189 9.96 13.20 -7.88
CA ILE A 189 9.65 12.20 -8.92
C ILE A 189 9.48 10.83 -8.27
N ASN A 190 8.46 10.07 -8.72
CA ASN A 190 8.31 8.68 -8.29
C ASN A 190 9.58 7.86 -8.65
N PRO A 191 10.13 7.02 -7.75
CA PRO A 191 11.33 6.22 -8.01
C PRO A 191 11.28 5.41 -9.32
N GLY A 192 10.11 4.91 -9.70
CA GLY A 192 9.90 4.17 -10.96
C GLY A 192 10.12 5.03 -12.21
N LEU A 193 9.75 6.31 -12.15
CA LEU A 193 9.80 7.24 -13.28
C LEU A 193 11.08 8.09 -13.34
N MET A 194 11.79 8.20 -12.22
CA MET A 194 12.99 9.05 -12.07
C MET A 194 14.07 8.78 -13.13
N TYR A 195 14.36 7.50 -13.38
CA TYR A 195 15.35 7.10 -14.39
C TYR A 195 14.91 7.45 -15.83
N LYS A 196 13.60 7.44 -16.09
CA LYS A 196 13.06 7.87 -17.39
C LYS A 196 13.11 9.40 -17.52
N ALA A 197 12.83 10.13 -16.45
CA ALA A 197 12.90 11.59 -16.42
C ALA A 197 14.32 12.09 -16.71
N ILE A 198 15.36 11.51 -16.09
CA ILE A 198 16.74 11.88 -16.40
C ILE A 198 17.12 11.52 -17.85
N GLN A 199 16.66 10.38 -18.36
CA GLN A 199 16.91 10.02 -19.77
C GLN A 199 16.25 11.01 -20.75
N MET A 200 15.06 11.50 -20.41
CA MET A 200 14.30 12.47 -21.22
C MET A 200 14.83 13.90 -21.12
N GLY A 201 15.80 14.17 -20.23
CA GLY A 201 16.31 15.51 -19.98
C GLY A 201 15.35 16.40 -19.17
N GLU A 202 14.36 15.81 -18.49
CA GLU A 202 13.46 16.56 -17.60
C GLU A 202 14.15 16.94 -16.28
N VAL A 203 15.16 16.18 -15.89
CA VAL A 203 16.09 16.45 -14.78
C VAL A 203 17.51 16.10 -15.22
N ASP A 204 18.51 16.69 -14.57
CA ASP A 204 19.92 16.54 -14.95
C ASP A 204 20.68 15.63 -13.99
N VAL A 205 20.29 15.70 -12.71
CA VAL A 205 20.87 14.96 -11.61
C VAL A 205 19.75 14.20 -10.92
N ILE A 206 19.95 12.92 -10.63
CA ILE A 206 19.01 12.16 -9.80
C ILE A 206 19.68 11.49 -8.63
N THR A 207 18.91 11.21 -7.60
CA THR A 207 19.30 10.17 -6.63
C THR A 207 19.26 8.80 -7.30
N GLY A 208 20.20 7.94 -6.97
CA GLY A 208 20.22 6.55 -7.38
C GLY A 208 20.65 5.65 -6.24
N PHE A 209 20.64 4.35 -6.49
CA PHE A 209 21.12 3.33 -5.57
C PHE A 209 22.24 2.56 -6.25
N THR A 210 23.27 2.20 -5.49
CA THR A 210 24.40 1.42 -6.00
C THR A 210 23.98 0.03 -6.49
N THR A 211 22.87 -0.52 -5.98
CA THR A 211 22.32 -1.81 -6.41
C THR A 211 21.24 -1.70 -7.50
N ASP A 212 21.02 -0.52 -8.09
CA ASP A 212 19.98 -0.34 -9.11
C ASP A 212 20.50 -0.65 -10.52
N ALA A 213 19.97 -1.72 -11.13
CA ALA A 213 20.33 -2.15 -12.48
C ALA A 213 20.12 -1.05 -13.54
N ARG A 214 19.18 -0.12 -13.29
CA ARG A 214 18.82 0.93 -14.25
C ARG A 214 19.96 1.95 -14.44
N ILE A 215 20.88 2.08 -13.49
CA ILE A 215 22.06 2.95 -13.62
C ILE A 215 22.86 2.55 -14.87
N ALA A 216 23.15 1.26 -15.04
CA ALA A 216 23.87 0.76 -16.22
C ALA A 216 23.02 0.90 -17.50
N LYS A 217 21.74 0.53 -17.45
CA LYS A 217 20.83 0.59 -18.60
C LYS A 217 20.66 1.98 -19.19
N TYR A 218 20.51 2.99 -18.34
CA TYR A 218 20.34 4.38 -18.77
C TYR A 218 21.69 5.10 -18.97
N ASN A 219 22.81 4.36 -18.90
CA ASN A 219 24.16 4.89 -19.06
C ASN A 219 24.40 6.09 -18.13
N LEU A 220 24.11 5.89 -16.85
CA LEU A 220 24.30 6.88 -15.80
C LEU A 220 25.58 6.61 -15.03
N ARG A 221 26.23 7.68 -14.59
CA ARG A 221 27.42 7.63 -13.74
C ARG A 221 27.08 8.10 -12.34
N ILE A 222 27.39 7.28 -11.36
CA ILE A 222 27.30 7.63 -9.94
C ILE A 222 28.52 8.47 -9.56
N LEU A 223 28.28 9.60 -8.91
CA LEU A 223 29.31 10.49 -8.38
C LEU A 223 29.87 9.93 -7.06
N GLU A 224 31.18 10.07 -6.86
CA GLU A 224 31.86 9.64 -5.64
C GLU A 224 31.48 10.55 -4.44
N ASP A 225 31.07 9.94 -3.33
CA ASP A 225 30.82 10.61 -2.04
C ASP A 225 32.15 10.82 -1.29
N ASP A 226 32.92 11.82 -1.74
CA ASP A 226 34.29 12.08 -1.29
C ASP A 226 34.41 12.53 0.18
N ARG A 227 33.30 12.94 0.81
CA ARG A 227 33.20 13.27 2.24
C ARG A 227 32.52 12.19 3.08
N GLN A 228 32.18 11.05 2.48
CA GLN A 228 31.52 9.92 3.16
C GLN A 228 30.27 10.35 3.95
N PHE A 229 29.44 11.20 3.34
CA PHE A 229 28.19 11.67 3.96
C PHE A 229 27.21 10.51 4.22
N PHE A 230 27.10 9.58 3.27
CA PHE A 230 26.15 8.47 3.39
C PHE A 230 26.69 7.39 4.33
N PRO A 231 25.94 7.01 5.39
CA PRO A 231 26.30 5.87 6.22
C PRO A 231 26.20 4.56 5.41
N PRO A 232 26.75 3.44 5.89
CA PRO A 232 26.52 2.16 5.25
C PRO A 232 25.05 1.73 5.42
N TYR A 233 24.44 1.30 4.33
CA TYR A 233 23.07 0.81 4.22
C TYR A 233 23.08 -0.69 3.96
N TYR A 234 23.62 -1.46 4.91
CA TYR A 234 23.55 -2.92 4.85
C TYR A 234 22.10 -3.37 5.01
N ALA A 235 21.64 -4.21 4.07
CA ALA A 235 20.33 -4.82 4.18
C ALA A 235 20.35 -5.89 5.28
N SER A 236 19.45 -5.79 6.24
CA SER A 236 19.35 -6.72 7.37
C SER A 236 17.89 -6.87 7.81
N ILE A 237 17.54 -8.04 8.35
CA ILE A 237 16.18 -8.36 8.74
C ILE A 237 15.92 -7.77 10.13
N LEU A 238 14.93 -6.91 10.25
CA LEU A 238 14.46 -6.34 11.50
C LEU A 238 13.24 -7.12 11.99
N VAL A 239 13.31 -7.65 13.22
CA VAL A 239 12.29 -8.52 13.80
C VAL A 239 12.00 -8.15 15.26
N LYS A 240 10.76 -8.33 15.71
CA LYS A 240 10.42 -8.18 17.14
C LYS A 240 11.06 -9.28 17.99
N ARG A 241 11.64 -8.92 19.14
CA ARG A 241 12.14 -9.87 20.15
C ARG A 241 11.07 -10.87 20.57
N GLU A 242 9.83 -10.40 20.74
CA GLU A 242 8.68 -11.25 21.07
C GLU A 242 8.43 -12.32 20.01
N THR A 243 8.56 -11.99 18.71
CA THR A 243 8.40 -12.95 17.62
C THR A 243 9.47 -14.03 17.68
N LEU A 244 10.74 -13.66 17.91
CA LEU A 244 11.83 -14.63 18.07
C LEU A 244 11.62 -15.54 19.29
N ASN A 245 11.13 -14.98 20.40
CA ASN A 245 10.85 -15.76 21.60
C ASN A 245 9.72 -16.79 21.38
N ARG A 246 8.69 -16.43 20.58
CA ARG A 246 7.59 -17.34 20.21
C ARG A 246 7.99 -18.35 19.14
N HIS A 247 8.88 -17.96 18.24
CA HIS A 247 9.27 -18.75 17.08
C HIS A 247 10.81 -18.80 16.92
N PRO A 248 11.54 -19.52 17.82
CA PRO A 248 13.00 -19.48 17.85
C PRO A 248 13.67 -19.91 16.54
N ILE A 249 13.06 -20.85 15.81
CA ILE A 249 13.55 -21.34 14.50
C ILE A 249 13.69 -20.23 13.46
N ILE A 250 12.96 -19.12 13.60
CA ILE A 250 13.04 -17.98 12.67
C ILE A 250 14.42 -17.31 12.71
N GLN A 251 15.06 -17.26 13.88
CA GLN A 251 16.43 -16.74 13.97
C GLN A 251 17.40 -17.59 13.13
N ASP A 252 17.26 -18.92 13.20
CA ASP A 252 18.10 -19.83 12.43
C ASP A 252 17.89 -19.66 10.92
N LEU A 253 16.63 -19.47 10.49
CA LEU A 253 16.31 -19.20 9.09
C LEU A 253 16.88 -17.86 8.59
N PHE A 254 16.87 -16.83 9.43
CA PHE A 254 17.50 -15.55 9.10
C PHE A 254 19.03 -15.68 8.99
N ASN A 255 19.64 -16.49 9.84
CA ASN A 255 21.08 -16.74 9.80
C ASN A 255 21.51 -17.50 8.53
N ILE A 256 20.63 -18.32 7.92
CA ILE A 256 20.91 -18.96 6.62
C ILE A 256 21.15 -17.92 5.52
N LEU A 257 20.49 -16.76 5.61
CA LEU A 257 20.59 -15.68 4.62
C LEU A 257 21.77 -14.73 4.87
N ALA A 258 22.49 -14.88 5.97
CA ALA A 258 23.65 -14.06 6.26
C ALA A 258 24.69 -14.19 5.15
N ASP A 259 25.13 -13.06 4.61
CA ASP A 259 26.12 -12.95 3.53
C ASP A 259 25.81 -13.77 2.26
N GLN A 260 24.54 -14.10 1.99
CA GLN A 260 24.14 -14.91 0.83
C GLN A 260 23.89 -14.11 -0.45
N ILE A 261 23.65 -12.80 -0.34
CA ILE A 261 23.27 -11.92 -1.45
C ILE A 261 24.37 -10.88 -1.65
N SER A 262 25.16 -11.01 -2.71
CA SER A 262 26.11 -9.98 -3.11
C SER A 262 25.42 -8.79 -3.78
N ALA A 263 26.11 -7.64 -3.86
CA ALA A 263 25.58 -6.46 -4.53
C ALA A 263 25.28 -6.71 -6.02
N GLU A 264 26.13 -7.46 -6.72
CA GLU A 264 25.96 -7.81 -8.14
C GLU A 264 24.74 -8.72 -8.36
N GLU A 265 24.54 -9.69 -7.46
CA GLU A 265 23.34 -10.53 -7.48
C GLU A 265 22.08 -9.70 -7.24
N MET A 266 22.10 -8.83 -6.22
CA MET A 266 20.95 -7.96 -5.94
C MET A 266 20.64 -7.03 -7.13
N MET A 267 21.65 -6.47 -7.80
CA MET A 267 21.48 -5.72 -9.05
C MET A 267 20.80 -6.57 -10.12
N THR A 268 21.25 -7.81 -10.30
CA THR A 268 20.66 -8.73 -11.29
C THR A 268 19.19 -9.01 -10.96
N LEU A 269 18.86 -9.32 -9.70
CA LEU A 269 17.49 -9.57 -9.26
C LEU A 269 16.60 -8.32 -9.44
N ASN A 270 17.11 -7.13 -9.11
CA ASN A 270 16.42 -5.86 -9.35
C ASN A 270 16.13 -5.66 -10.85
N GLY A 271 17.11 -5.93 -11.72
CA GLY A 271 16.95 -5.84 -13.17
C GLY A 271 15.87 -6.77 -13.72
N LEU A 272 15.74 -7.98 -13.16
CA LEU A 272 14.67 -8.92 -13.54
C LEU A 272 13.26 -8.36 -13.25
N VAL A 273 13.08 -7.62 -12.16
CA VAL A 273 11.78 -7.00 -11.84
C VAL A 273 11.59 -5.69 -12.60
N ASP A 274 12.56 -4.78 -12.51
CA ASP A 274 12.42 -3.42 -13.02
C ASP A 274 12.50 -3.33 -14.54
N GLU A 275 13.25 -4.22 -15.19
CA GLU A 275 13.45 -4.18 -16.64
C GLU A 275 12.68 -5.28 -17.34
N LYS A 276 12.82 -6.51 -16.83
CA LYS A 276 12.20 -7.70 -17.42
C LYS A 276 10.75 -7.90 -16.96
N LYS A 277 10.28 -7.08 -16.01
CA LYS A 277 8.90 -7.10 -15.50
C LYS A 277 8.51 -8.46 -14.93
N LEU A 278 9.49 -9.22 -14.44
CA LEU A 278 9.22 -10.47 -13.75
C LEU A 278 8.57 -10.20 -12.40
N ASP A 279 7.78 -11.17 -11.96
CA ASP A 279 7.15 -11.09 -10.65
C ASP A 279 8.22 -11.30 -9.55
N PRO A 280 8.27 -10.46 -8.50
CA PRO A 280 9.25 -10.59 -7.42
C PRO A 280 9.23 -11.96 -6.74
N ALA A 281 8.07 -12.61 -6.62
CA ALA A 281 7.98 -13.94 -6.01
C ALA A 281 8.66 -14.99 -6.89
N GLU A 282 8.55 -14.87 -8.21
CA GLU A 282 9.25 -15.74 -9.16
C GLU A 282 10.76 -15.49 -9.14
N VAL A 283 11.18 -14.23 -9.09
CA VAL A 283 12.59 -13.85 -8.99
C VAL A 283 13.22 -14.38 -7.69
N ALA A 284 12.53 -14.19 -6.56
CA ALA A 284 12.94 -14.73 -5.27
C ALA A 284 13.05 -16.26 -5.29
N ARG A 285 12.05 -16.96 -5.84
CA ARG A 285 12.04 -18.41 -5.94
C ARG A 285 13.24 -18.94 -6.72
N ARG A 286 13.53 -18.35 -7.89
CA ARG A 286 14.67 -18.73 -8.73
C ARG A 286 15.98 -18.55 -7.98
N PHE A 287 16.17 -17.39 -7.36
CA PHE A 287 17.35 -17.11 -6.56
C PHE A 287 17.56 -18.15 -5.45
N LEU A 288 16.49 -18.47 -4.71
CA LEU A 288 16.55 -19.45 -3.62
C LEU A 288 16.90 -20.86 -4.11
N LEU A 289 16.35 -21.26 -5.26
CA LEU A 289 16.64 -22.54 -5.88
C LEU A 289 18.07 -22.62 -6.43
N GLU A 290 18.54 -21.57 -7.11
CA GLU A 290 19.91 -21.47 -7.65
C GLU A 290 20.97 -21.52 -6.54
N LYS A 291 20.68 -20.91 -5.38
CA LYS A 291 21.51 -20.97 -4.18
C LYS A 291 21.39 -22.30 -3.43
N GLY A 292 20.44 -23.18 -3.81
CA GLY A 292 20.16 -24.42 -3.08
C GLY A 292 19.60 -24.19 -1.66
N ILE A 293 19.01 -23.02 -1.42
CA ILE A 293 18.40 -22.65 -0.13
C ILE A 293 17.02 -23.29 0.02
N ILE A 294 16.27 -23.47 -1.07
CA ILE A 294 15.03 -24.26 -1.10
C ILE A 294 15.15 -25.39 -2.12
N ASP A 295 14.34 -26.44 -1.98
CA ASP A 295 14.30 -27.57 -2.92
C ASP A 295 12.83 -27.92 -3.25
N ASP A 296 12.38 -27.56 -4.44
CA ASP A 296 11.00 -27.85 -4.88
C ASP A 296 10.89 -29.07 -5.80
N GLY A 297 12.00 -29.76 -6.10
CA GLY A 297 12.07 -30.88 -7.05
C GLY A 297 11.57 -30.55 -8.48
N LYS A 298 11.35 -29.27 -8.80
CA LYS A 298 10.69 -28.75 -10.02
C LYS A 298 11.42 -27.53 -10.60
N LEU A 299 12.74 -27.56 -10.57
CA LEU A 299 13.51 -26.68 -11.45
C LEU A 299 13.39 -27.22 -12.87
N ASP A 300 12.35 -26.81 -13.60
CA ASP A 300 12.40 -26.87 -15.04
C ASP A 300 13.42 -25.82 -15.48
N ARG A 301 14.68 -26.25 -15.56
CA ARG A 301 15.84 -25.45 -15.99
C ARG A 301 15.65 -24.82 -17.37
N ASP A 302 14.61 -25.24 -18.10
CA ASP A 302 14.20 -24.74 -19.41
C ASP A 302 13.11 -23.65 -19.36
N THR A 303 12.67 -23.16 -18.19
CA THR A 303 11.80 -21.97 -18.12
C THR A 303 12.59 -20.69 -18.42
N ASN A 304 12.93 -20.52 -19.70
CA ASN A 304 13.58 -19.36 -20.24
C ASN A 304 12.81 -18.10 -19.84
N ILE A 305 13.53 -17.14 -19.24
CA ILE A 305 13.03 -15.78 -18.93
C ILE A 305 12.35 -15.16 -20.17
N GLU A 306 12.84 -15.50 -21.37
CA GLU A 306 12.29 -15.09 -22.67
C GLU A 306 10.82 -15.50 -22.92
N ASP A 307 10.37 -16.64 -22.37
CA ASP A 307 9.00 -17.11 -22.65
C ASP A 307 7.96 -16.28 -21.92
N SER A 308 8.29 -15.75 -20.74
CA SER A 308 7.40 -14.85 -20.00
C SER A 308 7.29 -13.46 -20.64
N GLU A 309 8.36 -12.98 -21.27
CA GLU A 309 8.38 -11.71 -22.02
C GLU A 309 7.47 -11.77 -23.27
N ARG A 310 7.36 -12.95 -23.90
CA ARG A 310 6.65 -13.18 -25.17
C ARG A 310 5.18 -13.56 -25.03
N LEU A 311 4.68 -13.78 -23.81
CA LEU A 311 3.26 -14.10 -23.62
C LEU A 311 2.41 -12.91 -24.08
N GLY A 312 1.65 -13.12 -25.15
CA GLY A 312 0.58 -12.21 -25.53
C GLY A 312 -0.44 -12.08 -24.39
N TRP A 313 -1.16 -10.96 -24.35
CA TRP A 313 -2.16 -10.65 -23.32
C TRP A 313 -3.06 -11.84 -22.91
N PRO A 314 -3.64 -12.63 -23.82
CA PRO A 314 -4.47 -13.78 -23.45
C PRO A 314 -3.72 -14.84 -22.64
N ALA A 315 -2.48 -15.15 -23.05
CA ALA A 315 -1.66 -16.15 -22.39
C ALA A 315 -1.16 -15.65 -21.02
N TYR A 316 -0.84 -14.35 -20.91
CA TYR A 316 -0.51 -13.71 -19.63
C TYR A 316 -1.66 -13.79 -18.62
N LEU A 317 -2.88 -13.42 -19.04
CA LEU A 317 -4.07 -13.50 -18.20
C LEU A 317 -4.38 -14.95 -17.79
N TRP A 318 -4.21 -15.90 -18.71
CA TRP A 318 -4.42 -17.31 -18.42
C TRP A 318 -3.41 -17.85 -17.41
N ALA A 319 -2.14 -17.45 -17.51
CA ALA A 319 -1.09 -17.83 -16.57
C ALA A 319 -1.35 -17.24 -15.18
N LYS A 320 -1.77 -15.96 -15.09
CA LYS A 320 -2.03 -15.25 -13.84
C LYS A 320 -3.46 -15.44 -13.29
N ARG A 321 -4.28 -16.33 -13.87
CA ARG A 321 -5.69 -16.53 -13.48
C ARG A 321 -5.94 -16.79 -11.98
N PRO A 322 -5.09 -17.54 -11.23
CA PRO A 322 -5.36 -17.77 -9.81
C PRO A 322 -5.20 -16.46 -9.02
N TYR A 323 -4.10 -15.74 -9.25
CA TYR A 323 -3.83 -14.43 -8.66
C TYR A 323 -4.91 -13.41 -9.00
N ILE A 324 -5.33 -13.32 -10.28
CA ILE A 324 -6.40 -12.40 -10.70
C ILE A 324 -7.72 -12.71 -9.99
N THR A 325 -8.03 -14.00 -9.82
CA THR A 325 -9.26 -14.42 -9.14
C THR A 325 -9.22 -14.03 -7.67
N GLU A 326 -8.09 -14.25 -7.01
CA GLU A 326 -7.87 -13.88 -5.60
C GLU A 326 -8.05 -12.38 -5.37
N ILE A 327 -7.35 -11.53 -6.12
CA ILE A 327 -7.45 -10.07 -5.94
C ILE A 327 -8.85 -9.53 -6.28
N ILE A 328 -9.57 -10.13 -7.23
CA ILE A 328 -10.96 -9.75 -7.54
C ILE A 328 -11.88 -10.12 -6.36
N LEU A 329 -11.75 -11.34 -5.82
CA LEU A 329 -12.55 -11.79 -4.69
C LEU A 329 -12.29 -10.95 -3.44
N GLU A 330 -11.02 -10.65 -3.16
CA GLU A 330 -10.62 -9.75 -2.08
C GLU A 330 -11.24 -8.36 -2.25
N HIS A 331 -11.17 -7.79 -3.46
CA HIS A 331 -11.74 -6.47 -3.75
C HIS A 331 -13.26 -6.43 -3.59
N ILE A 332 -13.95 -7.49 -4.04
CA ILE A 332 -15.40 -7.67 -3.86
C ILE A 332 -15.73 -7.78 -2.37
N TRP A 333 -14.96 -8.57 -1.62
CA TRP A 333 -15.17 -8.80 -0.20
C TRP A 333 -15.04 -7.51 0.61
N ILE A 334 -13.92 -6.78 0.46
CA ILE A 334 -13.65 -5.54 1.18
C ILE A 334 -14.75 -4.51 0.89
N SER A 335 -15.09 -4.33 -0.39
CA SER A 335 -16.14 -3.40 -0.83
C SER A 335 -17.51 -3.81 -0.30
N GLY A 336 -17.86 -5.09 -0.42
CA GLY A 336 -19.16 -5.63 -0.01
C GLY A 336 -19.39 -5.54 1.50
N VAL A 337 -18.37 -5.85 2.31
CA VAL A 337 -18.45 -5.71 3.77
C VAL A 337 -18.65 -4.24 4.16
N ALA A 338 -17.87 -3.32 3.57
CA ALA A 338 -17.99 -1.89 3.84
C ALA A 338 -19.39 -1.34 3.53
N ILE A 339 -19.91 -1.67 2.33
CA ILE A 339 -21.26 -1.25 1.90
C ILE A 339 -22.32 -1.90 2.79
N GLY A 340 -22.20 -3.18 3.12
CA GLY A 340 -23.13 -3.90 3.98
C GLY A 340 -23.24 -3.27 5.38
N LEU A 341 -22.10 -2.99 6.02
CA LEU A 341 -22.05 -2.30 7.31
C LEU A 341 -22.66 -0.88 7.21
N ALA A 342 -22.37 -0.17 6.12
CA ALA A 342 -22.94 1.15 5.88
C ALA A 342 -24.45 1.10 5.66
N SER A 343 -24.97 0.12 4.92
CA SER A 343 -26.41 -0.09 4.74
C SER A 343 -27.11 -0.41 6.06
N LEU A 344 -26.54 -1.31 6.88
CA LEU A 344 -27.09 -1.67 8.19
C LEU A 344 -27.22 -0.48 9.12
N LEU A 345 -26.37 0.54 8.97
CA LEU A 345 -26.42 1.76 9.78
C LEU A 345 -27.24 2.88 9.12
N ALA A 346 -26.93 3.22 7.87
CA ALA A 346 -27.46 4.38 7.16
C ALA A 346 -28.94 4.23 6.81
N VAL A 347 -29.43 3.01 6.53
CA VAL A 347 -30.85 2.79 6.22
C VAL A 347 -31.72 3.07 7.45
N PRO A 348 -31.47 2.47 8.63
CA PRO A 348 -32.22 2.82 9.84
C PRO A 348 -32.12 4.30 10.21
N ILE A 349 -30.93 4.91 10.14
CA ILE A 349 -30.76 6.34 10.44
C ILE A 349 -31.56 7.20 9.46
N GLY A 350 -31.54 6.89 8.17
CA GLY A 350 -32.30 7.61 7.15
C GLY A 350 -33.81 7.56 7.39
N ILE A 351 -34.32 6.38 7.78
CA ILE A 351 -35.72 6.17 8.16
C ILE A 351 -36.07 6.93 9.46
N LEU A 352 -35.15 7.02 10.42
CA LEU A 352 -35.38 7.77 11.67
C LEU A 352 -35.40 9.28 11.43
N LEU A 353 -34.55 9.78 10.51
CA LEU A 353 -34.46 11.19 10.17
C LEU A 353 -35.75 11.74 9.54
N THR A 354 -36.54 10.91 8.85
CA THR A 354 -37.84 11.33 8.29
C THR A 354 -38.86 11.66 9.37
N ARG A 355 -38.67 11.16 10.60
CA ARG A 355 -39.53 11.42 11.77
C ARG A 355 -38.98 12.50 12.68
N LYS A 356 -37.67 12.77 12.63
CA LYS A 356 -36.97 13.77 13.44
C LYS A 356 -36.21 14.74 12.55
N GLU A 357 -36.97 15.56 11.82
CA GLU A 357 -36.44 16.44 10.77
C GLU A 357 -35.41 17.44 11.29
N THR A 358 -35.50 17.86 12.55
CA THR A 358 -34.53 18.75 13.22
C THR A 358 -33.09 18.21 13.23
N TRP A 359 -32.92 16.88 13.14
CA TRP A 359 -31.61 16.23 13.12
C TRP A 359 -31.09 15.94 11.72
N SER A 360 -31.91 16.14 10.68
CA SER A 360 -31.52 15.84 9.29
C SER A 360 -30.33 16.70 8.85
N GLY A 361 -30.41 18.02 9.06
CA GLY A 361 -29.34 18.97 8.73
C GLY A 361 -27.99 18.58 9.35
N PRO A 362 -27.88 18.49 10.69
CA PRO A 362 -26.62 18.12 11.36
C PRO A 362 -26.02 16.79 10.89
N ILE A 363 -26.82 15.73 10.74
CA ILE A 363 -26.32 14.42 10.30
C ILE A 363 -25.85 14.46 8.84
N PHE A 364 -26.57 15.16 7.96
CA PHE A 364 -26.12 15.38 6.59
C PHE A 364 -24.84 16.22 6.54
N SER A 365 -24.68 17.22 7.41
CA SER A 365 -23.44 17.98 7.50
C SER A 365 -22.25 17.10 7.88
N VAL A 366 -22.38 16.25 8.91
CA VAL A 366 -21.31 15.32 9.32
C VAL A 366 -20.94 14.36 8.18
N THR A 367 -21.93 13.73 7.56
CA THR A 367 -21.68 12.77 6.47
C THR A 367 -21.15 13.43 5.20
N ASN A 368 -21.51 14.69 4.92
CA ASN A 368 -20.89 15.48 3.86
C ASN A 368 -19.41 15.76 4.17
N VAL A 369 -19.09 16.24 5.39
CA VAL A 369 -17.70 16.55 5.79
C VAL A 369 -16.80 15.32 5.62
N ILE A 370 -17.25 14.15 6.04
CA ILE A 370 -16.53 12.89 5.86
C ILE A 370 -16.19 12.64 4.38
N GLN A 371 -17.16 12.81 3.47
CA GLN A 371 -16.92 12.61 2.03
C GLN A 371 -16.04 13.68 1.38
N THR A 372 -15.89 14.86 1.99
CA THR A 372 -14.99 15.90 1.48
C THR A 372 -13.52 15.64 1.79
N ILE A 373 -13.21 14.74 2.74
CA ILE A 373 -11.84 14.34 3.02
C ILE A 373 -11.33 13.55 1.80
N PRO A 374 -10.17 13.91 1.21
CA PRO A 374 -9.56 13.10 0.17
C PRO A 374 -9.30 11.67 0.67
N SER A 375 -9.63 10.66 -0.13
CA SER A 375 -9.52 9.25 0.27
C SER A 375 -8.12 8.86 0.72
N LEU A 376 -7.10 9.31 -0.02
CA LEU A 376 -5.70 9.13 0.36
C LEU A 376 -5.38 9.70 1.75
N ALA A 377 -5.88 10.89 2.05
CA ALA A 377 -5.68 11.54 3.35
C ALA A 377 -6.45 10.82 4.47
N LEU A 378 -7.66 10.33 4.18
CA LEU A 378 -8.43 9.55 5.16
C LEU A 378 -7.72 8.25 5.51
N PHE A 379 -7.20 7.51 4.52
CA PHE A 379 -6.41 6.30 4.77
C PHE A 379 -5.16 6.62 5.61
N GLY A 380 -4.42 7.69 5.24
CA GLY A 380 -3.26 8.17 6.00
C GLY A 380 -3.59 8.51 7.47
N PHE A 381 -4.73 9.16 7.72
CA PHE A 381 -5.18 9.52 9.06
C PHE A 381 -5.56 8.29 9.92
N LEU A 382 -6.03 7.22 9.31
CA LEU A 382 -6.41 6.00 10.05
C LEU A 382 -5.21 5.15 10.45
N LEU A 383 -4.06 5.29 9.77
CA LEU A 383 -2.85 4.50 10.05
C LEU A 383 -2.41 4.56 11.52
N PRO A 384 -2.26 5.74 12.18
CA PRO A 384 -1.83 5.79 13.57
C PRO A 384 -2.89 5.28 14.56
N ILE A 385 -4.16 5.21 14.15
CA ILE A 385 -5.30 4.89 15.03
C ILE A 385 -5.66 3.40 14.95
N MET A 386 -5.61 2.83 13.74
CA MET A 386 -6.13 1.49 13.43
C MET A 386 -5.09 0.55 12.83
N GLY A 387 -3.84 1.01 12.62
CA GLY A 387 -2.77 0.23 12.02
C GLY A 387 -2.92 0.08 10.50
N ILE A 388 -2.28 -0.95 9.95
CA ILE A 388 -2.25 -1.26 8.51
C ILE A 388 -3.15 -2.47 8.19
N GLY A 389 -3.78 -2.44 7.01
CA GLY A 389 -4.47 -3.59 6.43
C GLY A 389 -5.97 -3.42 6.24
N LEU A 390 -6.70 -4.54 6.31
CA LEU A 390 -8.12 -4.61 5.97
C LEU A 390 -9.03 -3.74 6.85
N LYS A 391 -8.74 -3.63 8.16
CA LYS A 391 -9.58 -2.90 9.12
C LYS A 391 -9.73 -1.40 8.80
N PRO A 392 -8.64 -0.61 8.73
CA PRO A 392 -8.73 0.80 8.34
C PRO A 392 -9.33 0.97 6.94
N ALA A 393 -9.05 0.04 6.02
CA ALA A 393 -9.61 0.09 4.68
C ALA A 393 -11.15 -0.03 4.66
N ILE A 394 -11.69 -1.07 5.29
CA ILE A 394 -13.13 -1.28 5.42
C ILE A 394 -13.77 -0.09 6.14
N PHE A 395 -13.14 0.44 7.19
CA PHE A 395 -13.67 1.58 7.93
C PHE A 395 -13.76 2.84 7.05
N ALA A 396 -12.72 3.18 6.29
CA ALA A 396 -12.75 4.31 5.36
C ALA A 396 -13.83 4.13 4.27
N LEU A 397 -13.92 2.95 3.67
CA LEU A 397 -14.92 2.65 2.63
C LEU A 397 -16.36 2.65 3.18
N PHE A 398 -16.53 2.19 4.42
CA PHE A 398 -17.78 2.29 5.17
C PHE A 398 -18.18 3.76 5.31
N LEU A 399 -17.26 4.65 5.71
CA LEU A 399 -17.50 6.08 5.84
C LEU A 399 -17.94 6.73 4.51
N TYR A 400 -17.28 6.40 3.39
CA TYR A 400 -17.67 6.88 2.06
C TYR A 400 -19.06 6.39 1.62
N SER A 401 -19.46 5.19 2.06
CA SER A 401 -20.77 4.62 1.73
C SER A 401 -21.94 5.28 2.46
N LEU A 402 -21.70 5.94 3.60
CA LEU A 402 -22.78 6.42 4.47
C LEU A 402 -23.69 7.44 3.77
N LEU A 403 -23.13 8.48 3.15
CA LEU A 403 -23.95 9.58 2.64
C LEU A 403 -24.87 9.17 1.47
N PRO A 404 -24.40 8.48 0.41
CA PRO A 404 -25.29 8.10 -0.69
C PRO A 404 -26.45 7.23 -0.22
N ILE A 405 -26.19 6.28 0.68
CA ILE A 405 -27.22 5.38 1.23
C ILE A 405 -28.17 6.14 2.14
N LEU A 406 -27.64 6.96 3.06
CA LEU A 406 -28.43 7.75 3.99
C LEU A 406 -29.35 8.73 3.24
N ARG A 407 -28.79 9.48 2.28
CA ARG A 407 -29.51 10.50 1.52
C ARG A 407 -30.63 9.89 0.70
N ASN A 408 -30.36 8.81 -0.02
CA ASN A 408 -31.38 8.13 -0.81
C ASN A 408 -32.44 7.45 0.06
N THR A 409 -32.08 6.90 1.22
CA THR A 409 -33.07 6.35 2.16
C THR A 409 -34.01 7.44 2.69
N TYR A 410 -33.44 8.57 3.12
CA TYR A 410 -34.21 9.71 3.60
C TYR A 410 -35.16 10.25 2.52
N LEU A 411 -34.65 10.48 1.30
CA LEU A 411 -35.44 11.00 0.18
C LEU A 411 -36.48 10.00 -0.31
N GLY A 412 -36.14 8.70 -0.35
CA GLY A 412 -37.06 7.64 -0.76
C GLY A 412 -38.28 7.58 0.16
N ILE A 413 -38.09 7.56 1.47
CA ILE A 413 -39.18 7.52 2.45
C ILE A 413 -39.98 8.84 2.45
N ARG A 414 -39.30 9.98 2.36
CA ARG A 414 -39.95 11.30 2.34
C ARG A 414 -40.78 11.51 1.06
N GLY A 415 -40.32 10.96 -0.05
CA GLY A 415 -40.97 11.07 -1.37
C GLY A 415 -42.24 10.21 -1.53
N VAL A 416 -42.57 9.35 -0.55
CA VAL A 416 -43.82 8.59 -0.57
C VAL A 416 -45.02 9.50 -0.41
N ASP A 417 -46.00 9.35 -1.32
CA ASP A 417 -47.21 10.17 -1.41
C ASP A 417 -47.90 10.35 -0.04
N PRO A 418 -48.05 11.59 0.45
CA PRO A 418 -48.82 11.89 1.65
C PRO A 418 -50.24 11.31 1.65
N VAL A 419 -50.91 11.28 0.51
CA VAL A 419 -52.29 10.78 0.38
C VAL A 419 -52.36 9.30 0.76
N LEU A 420 -51.42 8.48 0.28
CA LEU A 420 -51.35 7.05 0.64
C LEU A 420 -51.17 6.86 2.16
N LYS A 421 -50.38 7.73 2.80
CA LYS A 421 -50.17 7.70 4.25
C LYS A 421 -51.41 8.11 5.04
N GLU A 422 -52.17 9.09 4.54
CA GLU A 422 -53.43 9.54 5.17
C GLU A 422 -54.52 8.49 5.03
N VAL A 423 -54.68 7.89 3.85
CA VAL A 423 -55.62 6.78 3.62
C VAL A 423 -55.29 5.59 4.52
N ALA A 424 -54.01 5.24 4.63
CA ALA A 424 -53.54 4.17 5.51
C ALA A 424 -53.86 4.43 6.99
N ARG A 425 -53.70 5.67 7.47
CA ARG A 425 -54.14 6.06 8.82
C ARG A 425 -55.66 6.00 8.96
N GLY A 426 -56.41 6.43 7.94
CA GLY A 426 -57.87 6.40 7.92
C GLY A 426 -58.47 5.00 8.04
N ILE A 427 -57.80 3.97 7.53
CA ILE A 427 -58.19 2.55 7.67
C ILE A 427 -57.62 1.88 8.94
N GLY A 428 -56.96 2.63 9.83
CA GLY A 428 -56.50 2.14 11.14
C GLY A 428 -55.08 1.57 11.19
N LEU A 429 -54.23 1.78 10.17
CA LEU A 429 -52.84 1.32 10.21
C LEU A 429 -51.98 2.15 11.16
N THR A 430 -51.17 1.48 11.97
CA THR A 430 -50.20 2.13 12.87
C THR A 430 -49.00 2.68 12.09
N ASN A 431 -48.23 3.59 12.67
CA ASN A 431 -46.98 4.10 12.06
C ASN A 431 -45.97 3.00 11.71
N ARG A 432 -45.98 1.86 12.43
CA ARG A 432 -45.14 0.69 12.10
C ARG A 432 -45.65 -0.05 10.87
N HIS A 433 -46.98 -0.22 10.77
CA HIS A 433 -47.59 -0.81 9.58
C HIS A 433 -47.40 0.08 8.35
N ILE A 434 -47.60 1.40 8.49
CA ILE A 434 -47.36 2.37 7.40
C ILE A 434 -45.90 2.30 6.94
N LEU A 435 -44.95 2.26 7.86
CA LEU A 435 -43.53 2.14 7.52
C LEU A 435 -43.22 0.85 6.73
N THR A 436 -43.69 -0.29 7.23
CA THR A 436 -43.30 -1.61 6.69
C THR A 436 -44.10 -2.03 5.46
N MET A 437 -45.36 -1.62 5.36
CA MET A 437 -46.27 -2.02 4.27
C MET A 437 -46.36 -0.98 3.15
N ILE A 438 -46.02 0.28 3.40
CA ILE A 438 -46.18 1.38 2.43
C ILE A 438 -44.85 2.10 2.21
N GLU A 439 -44.26 2.70 3.25
CA GLU A 439 -43.08 3.55 3.06
C GLU A 439 -41.88 2.77 2.54
N ILE A 440 -41.47 1.68 3.20
CA ILE A 440 -40.31 0.88 2.80
C ILE A 440 -40.51 0.28 1.40
N PRO A 441 -41.63 -0.41 1.08
CA PRO A 441 -41.81 -0.98 -0.26
C PRO A 441 -41.77 0.06 -1.38
N LEU A 442 -42.39 1.22 -1.19
CA LEU A 442 -42.39 2.30 -2.19
C LEU A 442 -41.04 3.02 -2.28
N ALA A 443 -40.31 3.13 -1.18
CA ALA A 443 -38.99 3.76 -1.13
C ALA A 443 -37.84 2.83 -1.55
N LEU A 444 -38.07 1.51 -1.58
CA LEU A 444 -37.04 0.49 -1.80
C LEU A 444 -36.22 0.72 -3.08
N PRO A 445 -36.80 1.09 -4.24
CA PRO A 445 -36.01 1.37 -5.44
C PRO A 445 -35.03 2.54 -5.23
N VAL A 446 -35.47 3.59 -4.55
CA VAL A 446 -34.61 4.75 -4.24
C VAL A 446 -33.51 4.35 -3.26
N ILE A 447 -33.82 3.57 -2.21
CA ILE A 447 -32.83 3.04 -1.27
C ILE A 447 -31.76 2.24 -2.01
N ILE A 448 -32.16 1.37 -2.93
CA ILE A 448 -31.24 0.58 -3.76
C ILE A 448 -30.41 1.48 -4.69
N GLY A 449 -30.99 2.53 -5.26
CA GLY A 449 -30.26 3.56 -5.99
C GLY A 449 -29.15 4.21 -5.16
N GLY A 450 -29.39 4.41 -3.85
CA GLY A 450 -28.37 4.85 -2.89
C GLY A 450 -27.24 3.84 -2.68
N ILE A 451 -27.60 2.57 -2.47
CA ILE A 451 -26.63 1.47 -2.32
C ILE A 451 -25.81 1.30 -3.60
N ARG A 452 -26.45 1.40 -4.77
CA ARG A 452 -25.81 1.37 -6.08
C ARG A 452 -24.80 2.49 -6.26
N THR A 453 -25.17 3.72 -5.92
CA THR A 453 -24.27 4.88 -5.98
C THR A 453 -23.07 4.67 -5.05
N ALA A 454 -23.31 4.23 -3.80
CA ALA A 454 -22.24 3.91 -2.86
C ALA A 454 -21.32 2.79 -3.39
N ALA A 455 -21.88 1.75 -4.00
CA ALA A 455 -21.11 0.63 -4.53
C ALA A 455 -20.11 1.07 -5.61
N VAL A 456 -20.53 1.92 -6.55
CA VAL A 456 -19.63 2.44 -7.59
C VAL A 456 -18.50 3.28 -6.98
N ILE A 457 -18.82 4.17 -6.03
CA ILE A 457 -17.83 4.99 -5.33
C ILE A 457 -16.84 4.11 -4.57
N VAL A 458 -17.33 3.12 -3.81
CA VAL A 458 -16.51 2.24 -2.99
C VAL A 458 -15.62 1.36 -3.84
N ILE A 459 -16.12 0.72 -4.89
CA ILE A 459 -15.29 -0.16 -5.74
C ILE A 459 -14.14 0.62 -6.36
N GLY A 460 -14.40 1.86 -6.82
CA GLY A 460 -13.35 2.74 -7.33
C GLY A 460 -12.37 3.16 -6.23
N THR A 461 -12.87 3.64 -5.09
CA THR A 461 -12.03 4.12 -3.97
C THR A 461 -11.23 3.01 -3.30
N ALA A 462 -11.75 1.77 -3.28
CA ALA A 462 -11.09 0.60 -2.70
C ALA A 462 -9.79 0.25 -3.43
N THR A 463 -9.59 0.72 -4.67
CA THR A 463 -8.29 0.56 -5.33
C THR A 463 -7.16 1.26 -4.57
N LEU A 464 -7.46 2.32 -3.81
CA LEU A 464 -6.49 3.02 -2.99
C LEU A 464 -6.19 2.32 -1.66
N ALA A 465 -6.97 1.29 -1.29
CA ALA A 465 -6.80 0.58 -0.03
C ALA A 465 -5.47 -0.21 0.04
N ASP A 466 -4.91 -0.59 -1.11
CA ASP A 466 -3.59 -1.23 -1.19
C ASP A 466 -2.47 -0.34 -0.64
N LEU A 467 -2.61 0.99 -0.67
CA LEU A 467 -1.63 1.92 -0.10
C LEU A 467 -1.45 1.76 1.41
N ILE A 468 -2.44 1.18 2.07
CA ILE A 468 -2.38 0.83 3.49
C ILE A 468 -2.43 -0.69 3.68
N GLY A 469 -1.95 -1.46 2.71
CA GLY A 469 -1.76 -2.90 2.82
C GLY A 469 -3.05 -3.71 2.88
N ALA A 470 -4.18 -3.19 2.39
CA ALA A 470 -5.45 -3.91 2.39
C ALA A 470 -5.68 -4.78 1.15
N GLY A 471 -4.79 -4.74 0.15
CA GLY A 471 -4.85 -5.59 -1.03
C GLY A 471 -5.94 -5.22 -2.05
N GLY A 472 -6.47 -6.23 -2.74
CA GLY A 472 -7.46 -6.11 -3.79
C GLY A 472 -6.89 -5.66 -5.15
N LEU A 473 -7.75 -5.14 -6.02
CA LEU A 473 -7.39 -4.72 -7.37
C LEU A 473 -6.47 -3.49 -7.42
N GLY A 474 -6.27 -2.82 -6.28
CA GLY A 474 -5.26 -1.77 -6.12
C GLY A 474 -3.82 -2.28 -6.24
N ASN A 475 -3.58 -3.50 -5.77
CA ASN A 475 -2.24 -4.10 -5.72
C ASN A 475 -1.49 -4.09 -7.06
N PRO A 476 -2.05 -4.64 -8.15
CA PRO A 476 -1.38 -4.57 -9.45
C PRO A 476 -1.30 -3.15 -10.02
N ILE A 477 -2.19 -2.23 -9.64
CA ILE A 477 -2.13 -0.82 -10.09
C ILE A 477 -0.89 -0.14 -9.52
N PHE A 478 -0.72 -0.18 -8.18
CA PHE A 478 0.41 0.48 -7.54
C PHE A 478 1.73 -0.19 -7.85
N ARG A 479 1.77 -1.53 -7.87
CA ARG A 479 2.96 -2.27 -8.32
C ARG A 479 3.33 -1.88 -9.75
N GLY A 480 2.35 -1.82 -10.66
CA GLY A 480 2.59 -1.42 -12.05
C GLY A 480 3.03 0.03 -12.21
N ILE A 481 2.57 0.96 -11.36
CA ILE A 481 3.06 2.35 -11.35
C ILE A 481 4.53 2.39 -10.90
N GLN A 482 4.87 1.67 -9.83
CA GLN A 482 6.23 1.65 -9.28
C GLN A 482 7.23 0.99 -10.23
N SER A 483 6.83 -0.11 -10.87
CA SER A 483 7.67 -0.81 -11.83
C SER A 483 7.57 -0.24 -13.24
N VAL A 484 6.72 0.77 -13.51
CA VAL A 484 6.44 1.28 -14.87
C VAL A 484 6.04 0.14 -15.81
N ASP A 485 5.12 -0.71 -15.37
CA ASP A 485 4.54 -1.81 -16.14
C ASP A 485 3.06 -1.55 -16.43
N ASN A 486 2.79 -1.13 -17.67
CA ASN A 486 1.44 -0.90 -18.16
C ASN A 486 0.56 -2.17 -18.13
N ARG A 487 1.14 -3.37 -18.24
CA ARG A 487 0.37 -4.62 -18.16
C ARG A 487 -0.19 -4.81 -16.75
N LEU A 488 0.61 -4.58 -15.72
CA LEU A 488 0.16 -4.64 -14.33
C LEU A 488 -0.86 -3.52 -14.00
N ILE A 489 -0.62 -2.29 -14.47
CA ILE A 489 -1.59 -1.20 -14.29
C ILE A 489 -2.96 -1.58 -14.88
N MET A 490 -2.97 -2.08 -16.12
CA MET A 490 -4.21 -2.52 -16.77
C MET A 490 -4.84 -3.74 -16.10
N LEU A 491 -4.03 -4.66 -15.55
CA LEU A 491 -4.49 -5.85 -14.82
C LEU A 491 -5.33 -5.50 -13.60
N GLY A 492 -5.07 -4.39 -12.93
CA GLY A 492 -5.91 -3.90 -11.83
C GLY A 492 -7.02 -2.95 -12.27
N ALA A 493 -6.68 -1.97 -13.12
CA ALA A 493 -7.59 -0.90 -13.51
C ALA A 493 -8.80 -1.40 -14.33
N VAL A 494 -8.56 -2.29 -15.31
CA VAL A 494 -9.64 -2.78 -16.20
C VAL A 494 -10.63 -3.67 -15.43
N PRO A 495 -10.21 -4.67 -14.64
CA PRO A 495 -11.15 -5.44 -13.83
C PRO A 495 -11.87 -4.60 -12.78
N SER A 496 -11.22 -3.58 -12.19
CA SER A 496 -11.88 -2.68 -11.23
C SER A 496 -13.01 -1.88 -11.89
N ALA A 497 -12.76 -1.29 -13.06
CA ALA A 497 -13.78 -0.59 -13.84
C ALA A 497 -14.89 -1.54 -14.30
N ALA A 498 -14.54 -2.73 -14.78
CA ALA A 498 -15.51 -3.75 -15.20
C ALA A 498 -16.39 -4.21 -14.03
N LEU A 499 -15.79 -4.44 -12.86
CA LEU A 499 -16.50 -4.82 -11.64
C LEU A 499 -17.49 -3.73 -11.21
N ALA A 500 -17.07 -2.45 -11.21
CA ALA A 500 -17.94 -1.33 -10.89
C ALA A 500 -19.15 -1.28 -11.84
N LEU A 501 -18.94 -1.45 -13.15
CA LEU A 501 -20.02 -1.49 -14.14
C LEU A 501 -20.93 -2.71 -14.01
N MET A 502 -20.38 -3.88 -13.67
CA MET A 502 -21.16 -5.10 -13.45
C MET A 502 -22.05 -4.98 -12.21
N VAL A 503 -21.50 -4.48 -11.11
CA VAL A 503 -22.25 -4.25 -9.87
C VAL A 503 -23.31 -3.16 -10.07
N ASP A 504 -22.97 -2.07 -10.76
CA ASP A 504 -23.92 -1.01 -11.11
C ASP A 504 -25.12 -1.55 -11.89
N ARG A 505 -24.86 -2.32 -12.96
CA ARG A 505 -25.92 -2.95 -13.77
C ARG A 505 -26.72 -4.00 -13.00
N GLY A 506 -26.07 -4.80 -12.16
CA GLY A 506 -26.73 -5.80 -11.33
C GLY A 506 -27.71 -5.16 -10.35
N LEU A 507 -27.28 -4.11 -9.65
CA LEU A 507 -28.12 -3.36 -8.71
C LEU A 507 -29.22 -2.56 -9.43
N PHE A 508 -28.95 -2.04 -10.63
CA PHE A 508 -30.00 -1.42 -11.46
C PHE A 508 -31.10 -2.40 -11.85
N TYR A 509 -30.74 -3.63 -12.18
CA TYR A 509 -31.73 -4.64 -12.52
C TYR A 509 -32.57 -5.05 -11.30
N LEU A 510 -31.92 -5.15 -10.13
CA LEU A 510 -32.59 -5.38 -8.85
C LEU A 510 -33.55 -4.22 -8.51
N GLU A 511 -33.10 -2.98 -8.67
CA GLU A 511 -33.89 -1.76 -8.52
C GLU A 511 -35.16 -1.83 -9.38
N ARG A 512 -35.04 -2.10 -10.68
CA ARG A 512 -36.19 -2.20 -11.60
C ARG A 512 -37.16 -3.32 -11.25
N ARG A 513 -36.68 -4.47 -10.77
CA ARG A 513 -37.55 -5.58 -10.36
C ARG A 513 -38.34 -5.27 -9.09
N LEU A 514 -37.79 -4.43 -8.21
CA LEU A 514 -38.40 -4.06 -6.95
C LEU A 514 -39.27 -2.80 -7.05
N THR A 515 -39.18 -2.05 -8.14
CA THR A 515 -40.11 -0.96 -8.44
C THR A 515 -41.54 -1.49 -8.55
N PRO A 516 -42.45 -1.05 -7.67
CA PRO A 516 -43.85 -1.49 -7.71
C PRO A 516 -44.47 -1.11 -9.07
N SER A 517 -45.18 -2.06 -9.67
CA SER A 517 -45.94 -1.83 -10.90
C SER A 517 -46.92 -0.68 -10.68
N GLN A 518 -46.82 0.40 -11.46
CA GLN A 518 -47.89 1.39 -11.62
C GLN A 518 -49.04 0.70 -12.37
N LYS A 519 -49.91 0.00 -11.64
CA LYS A 519 -51.17 -0.54 -12.15
C LYS A 519 -52.32 -0.01 -11.31
#